data_AF-A0A316T5T7-F1
#
_entry.id   AF-A0A316T5T7-F1
#
_cell.length_a   1.000
_cell.length_b   1.000
_cell.length_c   1.000
_cell.angle_alpha   90.00
_cell.angle_beta   90.00
_cell.angle_gamma   90.00
#
_symmetry.space_group_name_H-M   'P 1'
#
loop_
_entity.id
_entity.type
_entity.pdbx_description
1 polymer ?
#
loop_
_entity_poly.entity_id
_entity_poly.type
_entity_poly.pdbx_seq_one_letter_code
_entity_poly.pdbx_strand_id
1 'polypeptide(L)'
;MNTVAFEEYRGQLTALKPQIEELKQALDIESKNKEIIELDHQAAQPNFWDDIENSQKVLKRSTKLKNTVQAFESLSAMYEDTAMMVEFALDEQDDSFEEDIKTNLANMQRSVSEQT
;
A
#
# COMPACT_ATOMS: atom_id res chain seq x y z
N MET A 1 -15.33 -22.63 13.95
CA MET A 1 -13.93 -22.17 13.91
C MET A 1 -13.02 -23.16 13.20
N ASN A 2 -12.40 -22.71 12.10
CA ASN A 2 -11.42 -23.48 11.32
C ASN A 2 -9.98 -23.05 11.62
N THR A 3 -9.48 -23.30 12.84
CA THR A 3 -8.16 -22.82 13.31
C THR A 3 -7.00 -23.19 12.37
N VAL A 4 -7.07 -24.35 11.71
CA VAL A 4 -6.05 -24.80 10.74
C VAL A 4 -5.97 -23.86 9.54
N ALA A 5 -7.10 -23.36 9.05
CA ALA A 5 -7.12 -22.42 7.93
C ALA A 5 -6.54 -21.04 8.30
N PHE A 6 -6.83 -20.54 9.50
CA PHE A 6 -6.28 -19.26 9.96
C PHE A 6 -4.76 -19.32 10.20
N GLU A 7 -4.25 -20.45 10.70
CA GLU A 7 -2.80 -20.73 10.75
C GLU A 7 -2.15 -20.71 9.36
N GLU A 8 -2.84 -21.26 8.34
CA GLU A 8 -2.38 -21.19 6.95
C GLU A 8 -2.38 -19.75 6.41
N TYR A 9 -3.42 -18.96 6.70
CA TYR A 9 -3.48 -17.54 6.30
C TYR A 9 -2.36 -16.72 6.95
N ARG A 10 -2.06 -16.97 8.23
CA ARG A 10 -0.91 -16.37 8.91
C ARG A 10 0.41 -16.73 8.22
N GLY A 11 0.56 -17.99 7.78
CA GLY A 11 1.68 -18.43 6.98
C GLY A 11 1.82 -17.67 5.65
N GLN A 12 0.71 -17.46 4.94
CA GLN A 12 0.70 -16.69 3.70
C GLN A 12 1.06 -15.21 3.92
N LEU A 13 0.52 -14.57 4.97
CA LEU A 13 0.91 -13.21 5.34
C LEU A 13 2.40 -13.11 5.69
N THR A 14 2.93 -14.10 6.41
CA THR A 14 4.37 -14.14 6.73
C THR A 14 5.23 -14.21 5.47
N ALA A 15 4.78 -14.93 4.43
CA ALA A 15 5.47 -15.01 3.14
C ALA A 15 5.30 -13.76 2.27
N LEU A 16 4.19 -13.02 2.40
CA LEU A 16 3.94 -11.77 1.67
C LEU A 16 4.74 -10.59 2.24
N LYS A 17 4.96 -10.54 3.55
CA LYS A 17 5.68 -9.44 4.21
C LYS A 17 7.02 -9.09 3.54
N PRO A 18 7.96 -10.02 3.32
CA PRO A 18 9.22 -9.69 2.66
C PRO A 18 9.03 -9.17 1.23
N GLN A 19 8.04 -9.68 0.48
CA GLN A 19 7.75 -9.20 -0.88
C GLN A 19 7.24 -7.76 -0.88
N ILE A 20 6.39 -7.40 0.09
CA ILE A 20 5.90 -6.02 0.26
C ILE A 20 7.06 -5.08 0.63
N GLU A 21 7.97 -5.51 1.51
CA GLU A 21 9.15 -4.71 1.87
C GLU A 21 10.13 -4.54 0.70
N GLU A 22 10.38 -5.60 -0.07
CA GLU A 22 11.18 -5.52 -1.30
C GLU A 22 10.53 -4.59 -2.32
N LEU A 23 9.21 -4.66 -2.50
CA LEU A 23 8.46 -3.77 -3.37
C LEU A 23 8.58 -2.31 -2.94
N LYS A 24 8.50 -2.02 -1.63
CA LYS A 24 8.71 -0.68 -1.08
C LYS A 24 10.06 -0.08 -1.50
N GLN A 25 11.11 -0.90 -1.45
CA GLN A 25 12.47 -0.51 -1.84
C GLN A 25 12.59 -0.36 -3.35
N ALA A 26 12.07 -1.32 -4.12
CA ALA A 26 12.10 -1.30 -5.59
C ALA A 26 11.36 -0.09 -6.17
N LEU A 27 10.23 0.29 -5.57
CA LEU A 27 9.46 1.48 -5.93
C LEU A 27 10.03 2.78 -5.34
N ASP A 28 11.08 2.72 -4.51
CA ASP A 28 11.70 3.88 -3.86
C ASP A 28 10.68 4.81 -3.19
N ILE A 29 9.73 4.20 -2.45
CA ILE A 29 8.57 4.91 -1.88
C ILE A 29 9.00 6.06 -0.98
N GLU A 30 10.08 5.88 -0.22
CA GLU A 30 10.58 6.93 0.69
C GLU A 30 11.07 8.17 -0.06
N SER A 31 11.80 8.01 -1.15
CA SER A 31 12.26 9.15 -1.94
C SER A 31 11.10 9.81 -2.68
N LYS A 32 10.15 9.02 -3.21
CA LYS A 32 8.95 9.57 -3.85
C LYS A 32 8.13 10.41 -2.88
N ASN A 33 7.99 9.98 -1.62
CA ASN A 33 7.30 10.75 -0.59
C ASN A 33 7.98 12.08 -0.30
N LYS A 34 9.32 12.10 -0.18
CA LYS A 34 10.08 13.35 -0.03
C LYS A 34 9.86 14.28 -1.21
N GLU A 35 9.91 13.74 -2.42
CA GLU A 35 9.71 14.52 -3.64
C GLU A 35 8.29 15.09 -3.76
N ILE A 36 7.26 14.32 -3.35
CA ILE A 36 5.88 14.81 -3.29
C ILE A 36 5.78 16.03 -2.36
N ILE A 37 6.39 15.97 -1.18
CA ILE A 37 6.39 17.07 -0.22
C ILE A 37 7.04 18.32 -0.83
N GLU A 38 8.17 18.16 -1.52
CA GLU A 38 8.86 19.27 -2.20
C GLU A 38 8.01 19.88 -3.32
N LEU A 39 7.37 19.06 -4.16
CA LEU A 39 6.50 19.51 -5.24
C LEU A 39 5.24 20.20 -4.71
N ASP A 40 4.66 19.70 -3.63
CA ASP A 40 3.50 20.33 -2.98
C ASP A 40 3.88 21.67 -2.35
N HIS A 41 5.08 21.79 -1.78
CA HIS A 41 5.60 23.07 -1.29
C HIS A 41 5.84 24.08 -2.42
N GLN A 42 6.33 23.62 -3.59
CA GLN A 42 6.43 24.46 -4.78
C GLN A 42 5.06 24.92 -5.28
N ALA A 43 4.07 24.02 -5.31
CA ALA A 43 2.71 24.32 -5.73
C ALA A 43 1.97 25.30 -4.80
N ALA A 44 2.42 25.40 -3.55
CA ALA A 44 1.88 26.35 -2.57
C ALA A 44 2.48 27.76 -2.68
N GLN A 45 3.50 27.99 -3.52
CA GLN A 45 4.10 29.32 -3.67
C GLN A 45 3.13 30.32 -4.35
N PRO A 46 3.06 31.59 -3.90
CA PRO A 46 2.12 32.57 -4.46
C PRO A 46 2.26 32.82 -5.96
N ASN A 47 3.48 32.72 -6.48
CA ASN A 47 3.83 32.93 -7.88
C ASN A 47 3.86 31.63 -8.70
N PHE A 48 3.46 30.49 -8.13
CA PHE A 48 3.53 29.20 -8.81
C PHE A 48 2.80 29.24 -10.16
N TRP A 49 1.60 29.81 -10.16
CA TRP A 49 0.72 29.92 -11.32
C TRP A 49 1.15 30.97 -12.36
N ASP A 50 2.17 31.78 -12.09
CA ASP A 50 2.67 32.80 -13.02
C ASP A 50 3.34 32.15 -14.25
N ASP A 51 3.89 30.94 -14.07
CA ASP A 51 4.40 30.09 -15.16
C ASP A 51 3.49 28.86 -15.31
N ILE A 52 2.55 28.95 -16.26
CA ILE A 52 1.58 27.89 -16.55
C ILE A 52 2.27 26.60 -17.00
N GLU A 53 3.35 26.69 -17.80
CA GLU A 53 4.04 25.51 -18.33
C GLU A 53 4.75 24.76 -17.20
N ASN A 54 5.45 25.49 -16.33
CA ASN A 54 6.09 24.90 -15.16
C ASN A 54 5.07 24.35 -14.15
N SER A 55 3.98 25.08 -13.90
CA SER A 55 2.88 24.63 -13.03
C SER A 55 2.32 23.28 -13.46
N GLN A 56 2.02 23.12 -14.75
CA GLN A 56 1.50 21.87 -15.31
C GLN A 56 2.50 20.72 -15.18
N LYS A 57 3.80 20.98 -15.39
CA LYS A 57 4.86 19.96 -15.22
C LYS A 57 4.96 19.49 -13.78
N VAL A 58 4.98 20.41 -12.82
CA VAL A 58 5.05 20.11 -11.37
C VAL A 58 3.83 19.31 -10.92
N LEU A 59 2.62 19.74 -11.29
CA LEU A 59 1.39 19.03 -10.92
C LEU A 59 1.33 17.63 -11.53
N LYS A 60 1.66 17.48 -12.82
CA LYS A 60 1.67 16.17 -13.49
C LYS A 60 2.66 15.21 -12.84
N ARG A 61 3.83 15.72 -12.42
CA ARG A 61 4.84 14.94 -11.71
C ARG A 61 4.34 14.54 -10.32
N SER A 62 3.79 15.48 -9.55
CA SER A 62 3.21 15.20 -8.23
C SER A 62 2.11 14.15 -8.30
N THR A 63 1.16 14.26 -9.24
CA THR A 63 0.11 13.25 -9.45
C THR A 63 0.70 11.87 -9.75
N LYS A 64 1.69 11.78 -10.65
CA LYS A 64 2.30 10.49 -11.00
C LYS A 64 2.93 9.81 -9.78
N LEU A 65 3.66 10.58 -8.96
CA LEU A 65 4.30 10.06 -7.76
C LEU A 65 3.27 9.65 -6.71
N LYS A 66 2.27 10.49 -6.45
CA LYS A 66 1.18 10.22 -5.51
C LYS A 66 0.45 8.94 -5.87
N ASN A 67 0.16 8.70 -7.15
CA ASN A 67 -0.50 7.47 -7.59
C ASN A 67 0.33 6.22 -7.27
N THR A 68 1.65 6.26 -7.48
CA THR A 68 2.53 5.13 -7.14
C THR A 68 2.59 4.90 -5.63
N VAL A 69 2.78 5.97 -4.85
CA VAL A 69 2.83 5.88 -3.39
C VAL A 69 1.51 5.35 -2.83
N GLN A 70 0.38 5.90 -3.27
CA GLN A 70 -0.94 5.51 -2.79
C GLN A 70 -1.27 4.05 -3.11
N ALA A 71 -0.85 3.54 -4.27
CA ALA A 71 -1.03 2.14 -4.63
C ALA A 71 -0.26 1.19 -3.68
N PHE A 72 0.98 1.57 -3.31
CA PHE A 72 1.76 0.82 -2.34
C PHE A 72 1.18 0.94 -0.92
N GLU A 73 0.81 2.14 -0.47
CA GLU A 73 0.22 2.37 0.85
C GLU A 73 -1.09 1.60 1.03
N SER A 74 -1.92 1.51 -0.01
CA SER A 74 -3.14 0.70 0.01
C SER A 74 -2.85 -0.80 0.18
N LEU A 75 -1.79 -1.29 -0.46
CA LEU A 75 -1.33 -2.67 -0.28
C LEU A 75 -0.83 -2.91 1.16
N SER A 76 -0.04 -1.99 1.69
CA SER A 76 0.48 -2.06 3.07
C SER A 76 -0.64 -2.06 4.10
N ALA A 77 -1.63 -1.18 3.95
CA ALA A 77 -2.79 -1.11 4.84
C ALA A 77 -3.62 -2.41 4.79
N MET A 78 -3.89 -2.94 3.59
CA MET A 78 -4.60 -4.20 3.42
C MET A 78 -3.86 -5.37 4.09
N TYR A 79 -2.53 -5.38 4.05
CA TYR A 79 -1.72 -6.36 4.76
C TYR A 79 -1.89 -6.25 6.28
N GLU A 80 -1.76 -5.05 6.84
CA GLU A 80 -1.88 -4.80 8.29
C GLU A 80 -3.28 -5.15 8.81
N ASP A 81 -4.33 -4.72 8.11
CA ASP A 81 -5.72 -5.02 8.47
C ASP A 81 -5.98 -6.53 8.43
N THR A 82 -5.52 -7.21 7.38
CA THR A 82 -5.72 -8.67 7.24
C THR A 82 -4.95 -9.45 8.30
N ALA A 83 -3.73 -9.01 8.65
CA ALA A 83 -2.98 -9.61 9.74
C ALA A 83 -3.71 -9.46 11.08
N MET A 84 -4.27 -8.28 11.35
CA MET A 84 -5.09 -8.07 12.55
C MET A 84 -6.33 -8.97 12.58
N MET A 85 -7.04 -9.11 11.45
CA MET A 85 -8.20 -10.01 11.34
C MET A 85 -7.83 -11.48 11.61
N VAL A 86 -6.68 -11.94 11.09
CA VAL A 86 -6.21 -13.31 11.31
C VAL A 86 -5.85 -13.56 12.78
N GLU A 87 -5.12 -12.64 13.41
CA GLU A 87 -4.76 -12.78 14.84
C GLU A 87 -6.02 -12.73 15.72
N PHE A 88 -6.96 -11.80 15.45
CA PHE A 88 -8.22 -11.72 16.17
C PHE A 88 -9.06 -13.00 16.02
N ALA A 89 -9.17 -13.53 14.80
CA ALA A 89 -9.88 -14.78 14.54
C ALA A 89 -9.27 -15.96 15.31
N LEU A 90 -7.94 -16.04 15.38
CA LEU A 90 -7.23 -17.08 16.14
C LEU A 90 -7.47 -16.97 17.65
N ASP A 91 -7.40 -15.75 18.19
CA ASP A 91 -7.54 -15.49 19.62
C ASP A 91 -8.98 -15.65 20.13
N GLU A 92 -9.95 -15.04 19.43
CA GLU A 92 -11.37 -15.03 19.84
C GLU A 92 -12.15 -16.24 19.32
N GLN A 93 -11.50 -17.10 18.56
CA GLN A 93 -12.12 -18.28 17.93
C GLN A 93 -13.28 -17.96 16.98
N ASP A 94 -13.23 -16.78 16.37
CA ASP A 94 -14.27 -16.24 15.48
C ASP A 94 -13.87 -16.40 14.00
N ASP A 95 -14.68 -17.14 13.24
CA ASP A 95 -14.46 -17.35 11.81
C ASP A 95 -15.21 -16.36 10.89
N SER A 96 -15.85 -15.32 11.46
CA SER A 96 -16.61 -14.33 10.69
C SER A 96 -15.81 -13.59 9.63
N PHE A 97 -14.48 -13.51 9.78
CA PHE A 97 -13.58 -12.80 8.89
C PHE A 97 -13.03 -13.67 7.73
N GLU A 98 -13.37 -14.96 7.67
CA GLU A 98 -12.71 -15.90 6.75
C GLU A 98 -12.84 -15.49 5.26
N GLU A 99 -14.00 -15.01 4.83
CA GLU A 99 -14.21 -14.55 3.45
C GLU A 99 -13.43 -13.27 3.12
N ASP A 100 -13.39 -12.32 4.05
CA ASP A 100 -12.65 -11.06 3.89
C ASP A 100 -11.14 -11.33 3.82
N ILE A 101 -10.62 -12.20 4.70
CA ILE A 101 -9.20 -12.58 4.70
C ILE A 101 -8.79 -13.24 3.37
N LYS A 102 -9.59 -14.20 2.88
CA LYS A 102 -9.33 -14.84 1.58
C LYS A 102 -9.30 -13.82 0.43
N THR A 103 -10.27 -12.91 0.44
CA THR A 103 -10.38 -11.86 -0.58
C THR A 103 -9.17 -10.93 -0.54
N ASN A 104 -8.76 -10.49 0.66
CA ASN A 104 -7.61 -9.61 0.82
C ASN A 104 -6.30 -10.30 0.46
N LEU A 105 -6.10 -11.57 0.82
CA LEU A 105 -4.93 -12.36 0.40
C LEU A 105 -4.82 -12.46 -1.13
N ALA A 106 -5.92 -12.76 -1.82
CA ALA A 106 -5.93 -12.81 -3.28
C ALA A 106 -5.63 -11.44 -3.91
N ASN A 107 -6.18 -10.37 -3.33
CA ASN A 107 -5.93 -8.99 -3.78
C ASN A 107 -4.48 -8.56 -3.53
N MET A 108 -3.88 -8.92 -2.39
CA MET A 108 -2.47 -8.66 -2.09
C MET A 108 -1.56 -9.36 -3.08
N GLN A 109 -1.77 -10.65 -3.35
CA GLN A 109 -0.97 -11.41 -4.32
C GLN A 109 -1.03 -10.80 -5.73
N ARG A 110 -2.23 -10.38 -6.16
CA ARG A 110 -2.40 -9.66 -7.43
C ARG A 110 -1.65 -8.33 -7.42
N SER A 111 -1.85 -7.52 -6.37
CA SER A 111 -1.25 -6.19 -6.27
C SER A 111 0.28 -6.24 -6.24
N VAL A 112 0.88 -7.16 -5.49
CA VAL A 112 2.33 -7.41 -5.51
C VAL A 112 2.80 -7.74 -6.92
N SER A 113 2.09 -8.64 -7.63
CA SER A 113 2.47 -9.03 -9.00
C SER A 113 2.30 -7.92 -10.03
N GLU A 114 1.35 -7.00 -9.84
CA GLU A 114 1.11 -5.86 -10.74
C GLU A 114 2.09 -4.70 -10.51
N GLN A 115 2.63 -4.59 -9.30
CA GLN A 115 3.54 -3.53 -8.90
C GLN A 115 5.03 -3.93 -8.96
N THR A 116 5.33 -5.22 -9.07
CA THR A 116 6.70 -5.79 -9.24
C THR A 116 7.10 -5.82 -10.70
#